data_AF-A0A2C9V4N5-F1
#
_entry.id   AF-A0A2C9V4N5-F1
#
_cell.length_a   1.000
_cell.length_b   1.000
_cell.length_c   1.000
_cell.angle_alpha   90.00
_cell.angle_beta   90.00
_cell.angle_gamma   90.00
#
_symmetry.space_group_name_H-M   'P 1'
#
loop_
_entity.id
_entity.type
_entity.pdbx_description
1 polymer ?
#
loop_
_entity_poly.entity_id
_entity_poly.type
_entity_poly.pdbx_seq_one_letter_code
_entity_poly.pdbx_strand_id
1 'polypeptide(L)'
;MELSSVAYDKLWRFDTEALPADLISRGMAVEDPTAKHGLKLTIKDYPFANDGLMLWEAIKQWVTDYVNNYYKDASKVVSDNELQA
;
A
#
# COMPACT_ATOMS: atom_id res chain seq x y z
N MET A 1 -13.57 1.63 24.36
CA MET A 1 -13.72 2.19 23.00
C MET A 1 -13.08 3.57 22.85
N GLU A 2 -12.90 4.34 23.92
CA GLU A 2 -12.35 5.71 23.82
C GLU A 2 -10.90 5.73 23.28
N LEU A 3 -10.01 4.85 23.75
CA LEU A 3 -8.62 4.78 23.28
C LEU A 3 -8.52 4.49 21.77
N SER A 4 -9.33 3.55 21.26
CA SER A 4 -9.34 3.24 19.82
C SER A 4 -9.89 4.39 18.99
N SER A 5 -10.86 5.16 19.51
CA SER A 5 -11.36 6.36 18.84
C SER A 5 -10.29 7.44 18.76
N VAL A 6 -9.53 7.67 19.83
CA VAL A 6 -8.43 8.66 19.84
C VAL A 6 -7.30 8.24 18.91
N ALA A 7 -6.97 6.94 18.86
CA ALA A 7 -5.98 6.42 17.92
C ALA A 7 -6.42 6.56 16.46
N TYR A 8 -7.69 6.26 16.17
CA TYR A 8 -8.26 6.43 14.83
C TYR A 8 -8.24 7.90 14.38
N ASP A 9 -8.68 8.82 15.25
CA ASP A 9 -8.71 10.26 14.95
C ASP A 9 -7.32 10.86 14.72
N LYS A 10 -6.33 10.47 15.53
CA LYS A 10 -5.04 11.17 15.59
C LYS A 10 -3.89 10.48 14.85
N LEU A 11 -3.95 9.16 14.69
CA LEU A 11 -2.81 8.37 14.22
C LEU A 11 -3.10 7.63 12.91
N TRP A 12 -4.34 7.18 12.70
CA TRP A 12 -4.68 6.37 11.55
C TRP A 12 -4.77 7.20 10.26
N ARG A 13 -4.17 6.68 9.19
CA ARG A 13 -4.20 7.29 7.86
C ARG A 13 -4.19 6.21 6.79
N PHE A 14 -5.23 6.20 5.96
CA PHE A 14 -5.39 5.16 4.92
C PHE A 14 -4.17 4.99 4.02
N ASP A 15 -3.55 6.09 3.60
CA ASP A 15 -2.40 6.08 2.69
C ASP A 15 -1.11 5.56 3.34
N THR A 16 -1.01 5.56 4.68
CA THR A 16 0.13 5.00 5.41
C THR A 16 -0.04 3.52 5.73
N GLU A 17 -1.24 2.95 5.60
CA GLU A 17 -1.51 1.53 5.85
C GLU A 17 -1.00 0.61 4.73
N ALA A 18 -0.64 1.16 3.56
CA ALA A 18 0.03 0.39 2.52
C ALA A 18 1.36 -0.14 3.07
N LEU A 19 1.60 -1.45 2.99
CA LEU A 19 2.76 -2.08 3.64
C LEU A 19 4.11 -1.39 3.35
N PRO A 20 4.42 -0.97 2.10
CA PRO A 20 5.63 -0.18 1.85
C PRO A 20 5.69 1.14 2.63
N ALA A 21 4.58 1.89 2.67
CA ALA A 21 4.48 3.17 3.37
C ALA A 21 4.55 2.99 4.89
N ASP A 22 3.89 1.96 5.44
CA ASP A 22 3.96 1.59 6.86
C ASP A 22 5.41 1.29 7.25
N LEU A 23 6.11 0.43 6.50
CA LEU A 23 7.50 0.07 6.79
C LEU A 23 8.44 1.29 6.76
N ILE A 24 8.26 2.20 5.80
CA ILE A 24 9.04 3.44 5.72
C ILE A 24 8.72 4.37 6.90
N SER A 25 7.44 4.59 7.19
CA SER A 25 7.01 5.51 8.26
C SER A 25 7.50 5.09 9.65
N ARG A 26 7.62 3.78 9.89
CA ARG A 26 8.15 3.21 11.14
C ARG A 26 9.68 3.11 11.17
N GLY A 27 10.37 3.50 10.11
CA GLY A 27 11.84 3.39 9.99
C GLY A 27 12.35 1.96 9.77
N MET A 28 11.46 1.04 9.38
CA MET A 28 11.79 -0.36 9.10
C MET A 28 12.25 -0.59 7.66
N ALA A 29 12.12 0.42 6.80
CA ALA A 29 12.61 0.43 5.44
C ALA A 29 13.01 1.84 5.00
N VAL A 30 13.81 1.90 3.93
CA VAL A 30 14.13 3.13 3.19
C VAL A 30 13.81 2.89 1.73
N GLU A 31 13.32 3.92 1.02
CA GLU A 31 13.09 3.85 -0.42
C GLU A 31 14.38 3.49 -1.16
N ASP A 32 14.26 2.54 -2.09
CA ASP A 32 15.35 2.07 -2.93
C ASP A 32 14.76 1.61 -4.28
N PRO A 33 14.76 2.48 -5.30
CA PRO A 33 14.22 2.16 -6.61
C PRO A 33 14.91 0.98 -7.31
N THR A 34 16.11 0.59 -6.85
CA THR A 34 16.87 -0.53 -7.41
C THR A 34 16.53 -1.86 -6.75
N ALA A 35 15.87 -1.83 -5.58
CA ALA A 35 15.43 -3.03 -4.89
C ALA A 35 14.13 -3.58 -5.51
N LYS A 36 13.94 -4.90 -5.42
CA LYS A 36 12.79 -5.61 -6.02
C LYS A 36 11.44 -4.96 -5.69
N HIS A 37 11.23 -4.57 -4.44
CA HIS A 37 9.98 -3.99 -3.96
C HIS A 37 10.00 -2.45 -3.88
N GLY A 38 10.99 -1.80 -4.50
CA GLY A 38 11.17 -0.34 -4.44
C GLY A 38 11.65 0.19 -3.08
N LEU A 39 12.00 -0.69 -2.15
CA LEU A 39 12.52 -0.36 -0.83
C LEU A 39 13.52 -1.40 -0.33
N LYS A 40 14.33 -0.97 0.62
CA LYS A 40 15.31 -1.78 1.33
C LYS A 40 14.99 -1.80 2.81
N LEU A 41 14.84 -3.00 3.38
CA LEU A 41 14.57 -3.17 4.80
C LEU A 41 15.78 -2.79 5.66
N THR A 42 15.51 -2.11 6.77
CA THR A 42 16.49 -1.84 7.84
C THR A 42 16.93 -3.13 8.51
N ILE A 43 15.99 -4.05 8.75
CA ILE A 43 16.24 -5.41 9.25
C ILE A 43 16.01 -6.39 8.11
N LYS A 44 17.08 -7.01 7.60
CA LYS A 44 17.02 -7.92 6.45
C LYS A 44 16.14 -9.14 6.70
N ASP A 45 16.22 -9.71 7.90
CA ASP A 45 15.46 -10.89 8.30
C ASP A 45 14.28 -10.48 9.18
N TYR A 46 13.33 -9.75 8.58
CA TYR A 46 12.08 -9.37 9.22
C TYR A 46 10.94 -10.14 8.54
N PRO A 47 10.53 -11.31 9.06
CA PRO A 47 9.63 -12.22 8.36
C PRO A 47 8.31 -11.58 7.93
N PHE A 48 7.68 -10.81 8.83
CA PHE A 48 6.45 -10.07 8.51
C PHE A 48 6.61 -9.13 7.31
N ALA A 49 7.72 -8.39 7.23
CA ALA A 49 7.96 -7.47 6.13
C ALA A 49 8.32 -8.22 4.84
N ASN A 50 9.19 -9.23 4.91
CA ASN A 50 9.58 -10.02 3.75
C ASN A 50 8.40 -10.74 3.11
N ASP A 51 7.65 -11.51 3.91
CA ASP A 51 6.51 -12.28 3.43
C ASP A 51 5.36 -11.35 3.01
N GLY A 52 5.15 -10.28 3.77
CA GLY A 52 4.16 -9.26 3.47
C GLY A 52 4.43 -8.56 2.14
N LEU A 53 5.69 -8.22 1.84
CA LEU A 53 6.07 -7.56 0.58
C LEU A 53 5.84 -8.47 -0.64
N MET A 54 6.04 -9.78 -0.48
CA MET A 54 5.71 -10.76 -1.52
C MET A 54 4.20 -10.81 -1.80
N LEU A 55 3.38 -10.87 -0.76
CA LEU A 55 1.92 -10.85 -0.89
C LEU A 55 1.42 -9.52 -1.46
N TRP A 56 1.96 -8.41 -0.98
CA TRP A 56 1.63 -7.07 -1.45
C TRP A 56 1.91 -6.91 -2.95
N GLU A 57 3.06 -7.39 -3.42
CA GLU A 57 3.42 -7.40 -4.85
C GLU A 57 2.41 -8.19 -5.68
N ALA A 58 2.02 -9.38 -5.22
CA ALA A 58 1.04 -10.22 -5.91
C ALA A 58 -0.35 -9.58 -5.99
N ILE A 59 -0.83 -9.00 -4.88
CA ILE A 59 -2.12 -8.28 -4.83
C ILE A 59 -2.08 -7.07 -5.75
N LYS A 60 -1.02 -6.25 -5.67
CA LYS A 60 -0.86 -5.07 -6.51
C LYS A 60 -0.88 -5.44 -7.99
N GLN A 61 -0.18 -6.50 -8.39
CA GLN A 61 -0.17 -6.97 -9.78
C GLN A 61 -1.56 -7.39 -10.22
N TRP A 62 -2.25 -8.24 -9.46
CA TRP A 62 -3.60 -8.70 -9.79
C TRP A 62 -4.61 -7.54 -9.90
N VAL A 63 -4.60 -6.60 -8.94
CA VAL A 63 -5.48 -5.42 -8.97
C VAL A 63 -5.17 -4.57 -10.20
N THR A 64 -3.89 -4.36 -10.51
CA THR A 64 -3.47 -3.59 -11.68
C THR A 64 -4.00 -4.20 -12.97
N ASP A 65 -3.84 -5.52 -13.13
CA ASP A 65 -4.31 -6.24 -14.33
C ASP A 65 -5.83 -6.21 -14.45
N TYR A 66 -6.54 -6.39 -13.33
CA TYR A 66 -8.00 -6.33 -13.31
C TYR A 66 -8.52 -4.93 -13.65
N VAL A 67 -7.99 -3.89 -13.00
CA VAL A 67 -8.41 -2.49 -13.24
C VAL A 67 -8.13 -2.11 -14.69
N ASN A 68 -6.95 -2.44 -15.23
CA ASN A 68 -6.59 -2.11 -16.61
C ASN A 68 -7.48 -2.82 -17.66
N ASN A 69 -8.12 -3.93 -17.30
CA ASN A 69 -9.07 -4.59 -18.19
C ASN A 69 -10.37 -3.77 -18.38
N TYR A 70 -10.83 -3.08 -17.34
CA TYR A 70 -12.08 -2.31 -17.37
C TYR A 70 -11.86 -0.80 -17.60
N TYR A 71 -10.78 -0.25 -17.05
CA TYR A 71 -10.43 1.17 -17.12
C TYR A 71 -9.13 1.36 -17.90
N LYS A 72 -9.25 1.47 -19.24
CA LYS A 72 -8.09 1.60 -20.14
C LYS A 72 -7.35 2.92 -20.04
N ASP A 73 -8.01 3.94 -19.51
CA ASP A 73 -7.44 5.27 -19.31
C ASP A 73 -8.16 5.98 -18.15
N ALA A 74 -7.51 6.99 -17.58
CA ALA A 74 -7.98 7.69 -16.39
C ALA A 74 -9.35 8.38 -16.58
N SER A 75 -9.74 8.75 -17.81
CA SER A 75 -11.03 9.40 -18.05
C SER A 75 -12.20 8.47 -17.72
N LYS A 76 -12.02 7.15 -17.90
CA LYS A 76 -13.04 6.15 -17.58
C LYS A 76 -13.32 6.06 -16.09
N VAL A 77 -12.27 6.13 -15.27
CA VAL A 77 -12.37 6.17 -13.81
C VAL A 77 -13.13 7.41 -13.36
N VAL A 78 -12.78 8.58 -13.92
CA VAL A 78 -13.42 9.86 -13.57
C VAL A 78 -14.89 9.92 -13.99
N SER A 79 -15.25 9.29 -15.12
CA SER A 79 -16.62 9.30 -15.64
C SER A 79 -17.57 8.28 -15.00
N ASP A 80 -17.06 7.39 -14.15
CA ASP A 80 -17.84 6.32 -13.54
C ASP A 80 -18.60 6.84 -12.31
N ASN A 81 -19.90 7.07 -12.46
CA ASN A 81 -20.75 7.63 -11.41
C ASN A 81 -20.87 6.74 -10.17
N GLU A 82 -20.79 5.41 -10.32
CA GLU A 82 -20.86 4.50 -9.17
C GLU A 82 -19.57 4.54 -8.36
N LEU A 83 -18.42 4.70 -9.04
CA LEU A 83 -17.12 4.83 -8.38
C LEU A 83 -16.91 6.19 -7.70
N GLN A 84 -17.53 7.26 -8.21
CA GLN A 84 -17.40 8.61 -7.63
C GLN A 84 -18.35 8.90 -6.44
N ALA A 85 -19.32 8.01 -6.18
CA ALA A 85 -20.39 8.25 -5.20
C ALA A 85 -19.94 8.22 -3.74
#